data_AF-A0A960Q5U2-F1
#
_entry.id   AF-A0A960Q5U2-F1
#
_cell.length_a   1.000
_cell.length_b   1.000
_cell.length_c   1.000
_cell.angle_alpha   90.00
_cell.angle_beta   90.00
_cell.angle_gamma   90.00
#
_symmetry.space_group_name_H-M   'P 1'
#
loop_
_entity.id
_entity.type
_entity.pdbx_description
1 polymer ?
#
loop_
_entity_poly.entity_id
_entity_poly.type
_entity_poly.pdbx_seq_one_letter_code
_entity_poly.pdbx_strand_id
1 'polypeptide(L)'
;MLKSFVVLLLSGMVLGQADVPGQFRAIKALMPEASTVAVILDGRGSKIEGELGQASSENGLKVVKVPIQSIRDMAAALNAAMAHNPNFIYIEDSDGLGGKNSIKFVAKSALKNQVPVFTTHPDALDAGAFGQMQKGDAGWTILVNGKVKDQYSIAIPDGNDRFLVQN
;
A
#
# COMPACT_ATOMS: atom_id res chain seq x y z
N MET A 1 -52.00 23.68 -5.29
CA MET A 1 -51.54 22.38 -4.78
C MET A 1 -50.13 22.15 -5.28
N LEU A 2 -49.13 22.42 -4.45
CA LEU A 2 -47.72 22.28 -4.80
C LEU A 2 -47.31 20.82 -4.50
N LYS A 3 -47.04 20.03 -5.55
CA LYS A 3 -46.53 18.65 -5.39
C LYS A 3 -45.03 18.73 -5.10
N SER A 4 -44.66 18.61 -3.83
CA SER A 4 -43.28 18.44 -3.40
C SER A 4 -42.71 17.14 -3.97
N PHE A 5 -41.76 17.25 -4.89
CA PHE A 5 -40.98 16.13 -5.40
C PHE A 5 -39.75 16.00 -4.51
N VAL A 6 -39.79 15.07 -3.55
CA VAL A 6 -38.62 14.72 -2.74
C VAL A 6 -37.73 13.85 -3.60
N VAL A 7 -36.66 14.42 -4.15
CA VAL A 7 -35.58 13.65 -4.77
C VAL A 7 -34.75 13.05 -3.64
N LEU A 8 -34.98 11.76 -3.36
CA LEU A 8 -34.09 10.97 -2.53
C LEU A 8 -32.78 10.77 -3.30
N LEU A 9 -31.77 11.59 -2.99
CA LEU A 9 -30.37 11.30 -3.31
C LEU A 9 -29.94 10.12 -2.42
N LEU A 10 -30.13 8.90 -2.91
CA LEU A 10 -29.41 7.73 -2.44
C LEU A 10 -27.96 7.90 -2.88
N SER A 11 -27.19 8.67 -2.11
CA SER A 11 -25.74 8.63 -2.13
C SER A 11 -25.35 7.22 -1.71
N GLY A 12 -25.11 6.35 -2.70
CA GLY A 12 -24.59 5.02 -2.48
C GLY A 12 -23.31 5.16 -1.67
N MET A 13 -23.38 4.82 -0.38
CA MET A 13 -22.20 4.45 0.37
C MET A 13 -21.67 3.20 -0.33
N VAL A 14 -20.72 3.39 -1.25
CA VAL A 14 -19.82 2.32 -1.66
C VAL A 14 -19.08 1.96 -0.38
N LEU A 15 -19.57 0.94 0.31
CA LEU A 15 -18.86 0.31 1.42
C LEU A 15 -17.49 -0.05 0.86
N GLY A 16 -16.48 0.70 1.30
CA GLY A 16 -15.14 0.71 0.74
C GLY A 16 -14.47 -0.63 0.96
N GLN A 17 -14.72 -1.56 0.05
CA GLN A 17 -13.86 -2.71 -0.12
C GLN A 17 -12.46 -2.16 -0.45
N ALA A 18 -11.43 -2.70 0.19
CA ALA A 18 -10.09 -2.49 -0.30
C ALA A 18 -10.08 -2.88 -1.80
N ASP A 19 -9.28 -2.20 -2.60
CA ASP A 19 -9.11 -2.56 -4.01
C ASP A 19 -7.65 -2.90 -4.17
N VAL A 20 -7.25 -3.99 -3.52
CA VAL A 20 -5.86 -4.44 -3.48
C VAL A 20 -5.32 -4.78 -4.87
N PRO A 21 -6.11 -5.40 -5.79
CA PRO A 21 -5.67 -5.57 -7.17
C PRO A 21 -5.36 -4.23 -7.85
N GLY A 22 -6.21 -3.21 -7.68
CA GLY A 22 -5.97 -1.87 -8.20
C GLY A 22 -4.75 -1.19 -7.57
N GLN A 23 -4.51 -1.39 -6.28
CA GLN A 23 -3.32 -0.90 -5.60
C GLN A 23 -2.04 -1.54 -6.17
N PHE A 24 -2.00 -2.86 -6.28
CA PHE A 24 -0.83 -3.56 -6.82
C PHE A 24 -0.60 -3.22 -8.29
N ARG A 25 -1.68 -2.95 -9.04
CA ARG A 25 -1.59 -2.45 -10.42
C ARG A 25 -0.94 -1.08 -10.51
N ALA A 26 -1.26 -0.16 -9.60
CA ALA A 26 -0.61 1.14 -9.54
C ALA A 26 0.88 1.00 -9.19
N ILE A 27 1.24 0.13 -8.24
CA ILE A 27 2.64 -0.14 -7.90
C ILE A 27 3.38 -0.78 -9.09
N LYS A 28 2.76 -1.73 -9.80
CA LYS A 28 3.34 -2.34 -11.01
C LYS A 28 3.54 -1.35 -12.15
N ALA A 29 2.67 -0.35 -12.28
CA ALA A 29 2.87 0.71 -13.25
C ALA A 29 4.10 1.57 -12.92
N LEU A 30 4.44 1.72 -11.63
CA LEU A 30 5.67 2.39 -11.18
C LEU A 30 6.90 1.48 -11.24
N MET A 31 6.72 0.18 -10.97
CA MET A 31 7.76 -0.83 -10.92
C MET A 31 7.39 -2.02 -11.83
N PRO A 32 7.49 -1.88 -13.17
CA PRO A 32 7.04 -2.91 -14.12
C PRO A 32 7.76 -4.25 -13.96
N GLU A 33 9.00 -4.24 -13.46
CA GLU A 33 9.80 -5.45 -13.24
C GLU A 33 9.51 -6.15 -11.91
N ALA A 34 8.66 -5.58 -11.03
CA ALA A 34 8.37 -6.19 -9.75
C ALA A 34 7.67 -7.55 -9.94
N SER A 35 8.21 -8.60 -9.30
CA SER A 35 7.71 -9.97 -9.36
C SER A 35 7.29 -10.52 -8.00
N THR A 36 7.75 -9.92 -6.90
CA THR A 36 7.47 -10.39 -5.54
C THR A 36 7.09 -9.22 -4.63
N VAL A 37 6.02 -9.38 -3.86
CA VAL A 37 5.61 -8.47 -2.80
C VAL A 37 5.53 -9.21 -1.48
N ALA A 38 6.06 -8.61 -0.42
CA ALA A 38 5.76 -9.04 0.95
C ALA A 38 4.66 -8.15 1.53
N VAL A 39 3.60 -8.77 2.06
CA VAL A 39 2.43 -8.09 2.61
C VAL A 39 2.40 -8.31 4.11
N ILE A 40 2.68 -7.25 4.87
CA ILE A 40 2.53 -7.25 6.33
C ILE A 40 1.07 -6.95 6.65
N LEU A 41 0.38 -7.89 7.30
CA LEU A 41 -1.06 -7.85 7.52
C LEU A 41 -1.44 -8.22 8.95
N ASP A 42 -2.62 -7.77 9.41
CA ASP A 42 -3.13 -8.10 10.74
C ASP A 42 -3.52 -9.59 10.79
N GLY A 43 -2.74 -10.39 11.51
CA GLY A 43 -2.94 -11.83 11.65
C GLY A 43 -4.17 -12.21 12.49
N ARG A 44 -4.86 -11.23 13.09
CA ARG A 44 -6.11 -11.45 13.86
C ARG A 44 -7.36 -11.32 12.99
N GLY A 45 -7.22 -10.74 11.80
CA GLY A 45 -8.34 -10.46 10.91
C GLY A 45 -8.02 -9.38 9.90
N SER A 46 -7.22 -9.73 8.89
CA SER A 46 -6.86 -8.82 7.81
C SER A 46 -8.07 -8.52 6.92
N LYS A 47 -8.26 -7.24 6.59
CA LYS A 47 -9.33 -6.75 5.71
C LYS A 47 -9.01 -7.01 4.24
N ILE A 48 -7.74 -7.23 3.91
CA ILE A 48 -7.25 -7.36 2.53
C ILE A 48 -6.98 -8.81 2.12
N GLU A 49 -6.99 -9.76 3.06
CA GLU A 49 -6.51 -11.12 2.82
C GLU A 49 -7.26 -11.85 1.70
N GLY A 50 -8.58 -11.65 1.59
CA GLY A 50 -9.41 -12.26 0.56
C GLY A 50 -9.07 -11.82 -0.87
N GLU A 51 -8.46 -10.64 -1.04
CA GLU A 51 -8.15 -10.07 -2.34
C GLU A 51 -6.72 -10.37 -2.81
N LEU A 52 -5.84 -10.81 -1.89
CA LEU A 52 -4.42 -11.03 -2.20
C LEU A 52 -4.19 -12.09 -3.29
N GLY A 53 -5.05 -13.10 -3.38
CA GLY A 53 -4.99 -14.11 -4.44
C GLY A 53 -5.31 -13.53 -5.82
N GLN A 54 -6.36 -12.70 -5.91
CA GLN A 54 -6.71 -12.00 -7.14
C GLN A 54 -5.62 -11.00 -7.52
N ALA A 55 -5.18 -10.18 -6.58
CA ALA A 55 -4.13 -9.18 -6.78
C ALA A 55 -2.82 -9.80 -7.25
N SER A 56 -2.45 -10.97 -6.71
CA SER A 56 -1.33 -11.80 -7.17
C SER A 56 -1.48 -12.16 -8.66
N SER A 57 -2.61 -12.75 -9.03
CA SER A 57 -2.86 -13.26 -10.39
C SER A 57 -2.93 -12.14 -11.44
N GLU A 58 -3.63 -11.04 -11.16
CA GLU A 58 -3.84 -9.95 -12.13
C GLU A 58 -2.57 -9.16 -12.42
N ASN A 59 -1.65 -9.11 -11.45
CA ASN A 59 -0.45 -8.29 -11.52
C ASN A 59 0.83 -9.09 -11.75
N GLY A 60 0.72 -10.42 -11.88
CA GLY A 60 1.88 -11.31 -12.05
C GLY A 60 2.86 -11.24 -10.87
N LEU A 61 2.34 -11.06 -9.65
CA LEU A 61 3.14 -10.88 -8.44
C LEU A 61 3.05 -12.13 -7.56
N LYS A 62 4.19 -12.67 -7.13
CA LYS A 62 4.24 -13.58 -5.99
C LYS A 62 3.95 -12.79 -4.72
N VAL A 63 2.79 -13.04 -4.11
CA VAL A 63 2.43 -12.46 -2.83
C VAL A 63 2.91 -13.34 -1.68
N VAL A 64 3.76 -12.79 -0.82
CA VAL A 64 4.20 -13.39 0.44
C VAL A 64 3.42 -12.74 1.58
N LYS A 65 2.50 -13.49 2.18
CA LYS A 65 1.73 -13.04 3.35
C LYS A 65 2.58 -13.13 4.61
N VAL A 66 2.65 -12.06 5.38
CA VAL A 66 3.37 -12.00 6.65
C VAL A 66 2.41 -11.49 7.74
N PRO A 67 1.61 -12.38 8.34
CA PRO A 67 0.69 -12.01 9.40
C PRO A 67 1.45 -11.62 10.68
N ILE A 68 0.99 -10.59 11.35
CA ILE A 68 1.48 -10.19 12.68
C ILE A 68 0.35 -10.19 13.70
N GLN A 69 0.61 -10.67 14.91
CA GLN A 69 -0.38 -10.69 16.00
C GLN A 69 -0.23 -9.45 16.89
N SER A 70 0.97 -8.87 16.93
CA SER A 70 1.30 -7.70 17.72
C SER A 70 2.45 -6.90 17.09
N ILE A 71 2.63 -5.65 17.52
CA ILE A 71 3.79 -4.81 17.12
C ILE A 71 5.12 -5.47 17.52
N ARG A 72 5.14 -6.31 18.57
CA ARG A 72 6.36 -6.99 19.04
C ARG A 72 6.88 -7.98 17.99
N ASP A 73 5.99 -8.50 17.15
CA ASP A 73 6.34 -9.47 16.10
C ASP A 73 6.91 -8.79 14.85
N MET A 74 6.81 -7.46 14.74
CA MET A 74 7.16 -6.71 13.54
C MET A 74 8.59 -6.94 13.06
N ALA A 75 9.56 -7.03 13.98
CA ALA A 75 10.95 -7.29 13.61
C ALA A 75 11.14 -8.69 13.01
N ALA A 76 10.52 -9.71 13.61
CA ALA A 76 10.55 -11.08 13.10
C ALA A 76 9.80 -11.19 11.76
N ALA A 77 8.64 -10.55 11.66
CA ALA A 77 7.85 -10.45 10.44
C ALA A 77 8.63 -9.79 9.30
N LEU A 78 9.32 -8.68 9.58
CA LEU A 78 10.14 -8.03 8.57
C LEU A 78 11.31 -8.92 8.13
N ASN A 79 11.97 -9.62 9.04
CA ASN A 79 13.03 -10.56 8.67
C ASN A 79 12.49 -11.70 7.78
N ALA A 80 11.31 -12.25 8.12
CA ALA A 80 10.64 -13.25 7.31
C ALA A 80 10.26 -12.70 5.92
N ALA A 81 9.72 -11.48 5.85
CA ALA A 81 9.43 -10.79 4.59
C ALA A 81 10.68 -10.66 3.73
N MET A 82 11.78 -10.17 4.30
CA MET A 82 13.04 -9.92 3.60
C MET A 82 13.72 -11.21 3.12
N ALA A 83 13.53 -12.33 3.82
CA ALA A 83 14.07 -13.64 3.39
C ALA A 83 13.51 -14.09 2.02
N HIS A 84 12.40 -13.51 1.57
CA HIS A 84 11.82 -13.78 0.26
C HIS A 84 12.29 -12.82 -0.85
N ASN A 85 13.23 -11.91 -0.56
CA ASN A 85 13.75 -10.90 -1.48
C ASN A 85 12.63 -10.15 -2.24
N PRO A 86 11.68 -9.52 -1.53
CA PRO A 86 10.57 -8.82 -2.16
C PRO A 86 11.09 -7.60 -2.93
N ASN A 87 10.45 -7.28 -4.06
CA ASN A 87 10.72 -6.02 -4.77
C ASN A 87 10.14 -4.82 -4.03
N PHE A 88 9.06 -5.02 -3.27
CA PHE A 88 8.48 -4.01 -2.40
C PHE A 88 7.75 -4.66 -1.22
N ILE A 89 7.59 -3.90 -0.15
CA ILE A 89 6.76 -4.28 1.00
C ILE A 89 5.48 -3.46 0.93
N TYR A 90 4.34 -4.12 1.11
CA TYR A 90 3.05 -3.50 1.33
C TYR A 90 2.64 -3.71 2.79
N ILE A 91 2.25 -2.63 3.48
CA ILE A 91 1.74 -2.71 4.85
C ILE A 91 0.24 -2.44 4.81
N GLU A 92 -0.55 -3.40 5.29
CA GLU A 92 -1.98 -3.20 5.53
C GLU A 92 -2.19 -2.08 6.55
N ASP A 93 -2.96 -1.08 6.16
CA ASP A 93 -3.47 -0.07 7.08
C ASP A 93 -4.53 -0.71 7.99
N SER A 94 -4.09 -1.13 9.17
CA SER A 94 -4.88 -1.83 10.17
C SER A 94 -4.75 -1.12 11.51
N ASP A 95 -5.83 -1.13 12.28
CA ASP A 95 -5.91 -0.45 13.58
C ASP A 95 -4.83 -1.00 14.54
N GLY A 96 -3.84 -0.15 14.83
CA GLY A 96 -2.76 -0.42 15.79
C GLY A 96 -1.56 -1.21 15.25
N LEU A 97 -1.71 -2.07 14.23
CA LEU A 97 -0.61 -2.87 13.69
C LEU A 97 0.02 -2.25 12.42
N GLY A 98 -0.78 -1.56 11.61
CA GLY A 98 -0.34 -0.81 10.43
C GLY A 98 -0.04 0.67 10.67
N GLY A 99 -0.05 1.13 11.93
CA GLY A 99 0.08 2.54 12.26
C GLY A 99 1.45 3.18 11.93
N LYS A 100 1.52 4.52 12.02
CA LYS A 100 2.73 5.35 11.76
C LYS A 100 4.05 4.77 12.31
N ASN A 101 4.06 4.27 13.55
CA ASN A 101 5.27 3.71 14.18
C ASN A 101 5.74 2.41 13.53
N SER A 102 4.80 1.53 13.18
CA SER A 102 5.08 0.29 12.45
C SER A 102 5.67 0.60 11.08
N ILE A 103 5.02 1.51 10.34
CA ILE A 103 5.51 1.96 9.03
C ILE A 103 6.91 2.54 9.15
N LYS A 104 7.16 3.38 10.17
CA LYS A 104 8.47 3.99 10.38
C LYS A 104 9.56 2.97 10.66
N PHE A 105 9.27 1.97 11.49
CA PHE A 105 10.20 0.89 11.76
C PHE A 105 10.51 0.09 10.49
N VAL A 106 9.47 -0.30 9.74
CA VAL A 106 9.61 -1.10 8.52
C VAL A 106 10.35 -0.32 7.44
N ALA A 107 9.94 0.92 7.16
CA ALA A 107 10.57 1.78 6.15
C ALA A 107 12.06 2.02 6.45
N LYS A 108 12.41 2.36 7.69
CA LYS A 108 13.82 2.55 8.09
C LYS A 108 14.66 1.29 7.88
N SER A 109 14.08 0.12 8.12
CA SER A 109 14.77 -1.17 8.05
C SER A 109 14.87 -1.70 6.62
N ALA A 110 13.79 -1.56 5.85
CA ALA A 110 13.70 -1.94 4.44
C ALA A 110 14.60 -1.08 3.54
N LEU A 111 14.76 0.21 3.88
CA LEU A 111 15.66 1.13 3.19
C LEU A 111 17.12 0.63 3.15
N LYS A 112 17.59 -0.05 4.21
CA LYS A 112 18.95 -0.64 4.24
C LYS A 112 19.18 -1.68 3.14
N ASN A 113 18.10 -2.29 2.66
CA ASN A 113 18.11 -3.30 1.60
C ASN A 113 17.51 -2.76 0.30
N GLN A 114 17.31 -1.43 0.20
CA GLN A 114 16.70 -0.76 -0.95
C GLN A 114 15.32 -1.32 -1.35
N VAL A 115 14.54 -1.80 -0.38
CA VAL A 115 13.17 -2.29 -0.61
C VAL A 115 12.16 -1.19 -0.27
N PRO A 116 11.43 -0.62 -1.24
CA PRO A 116 10.44 0.42 -0.99
C PRO A 116 9.24 -0.12 -0.22
N VAL A 117 8.65 0.74 0.61
CA VAL A 117 7.46 0.45 1.41
C VAL A 117 6.28 1.27 0.89
N PHE A 118 5.15 0.61 0.68
CA PHE A 118 3.89 1.20 0.27
C PHE A 118 2.78 0.87 1.27
N THR A 119 1.85 1.81 1.46
CA THR A 119 0.65 1.61 2.28
C THR A 119 -0.39 2.69 1.97
N THR A 120 -1.65 2.46 2.32
CA THR A 120 -2.72 3.47 2.25
C THR A 120 -2.75 4.41 3.46
N HIS A 121 -1.96 4.13 4.50
CA HIS A 121 -1.99 4.90 5.75
C HIS A 121 -1.68 6.40 5.51
N PRO A 122 -2.46 7.33 6.09
CA PRO A 122 -2.33 8.77 5.82
C PRO A 122 -0.95 9.35 6.17
N ASP A 123 -0.33 8.88 7.26
CA ASP A 123 1.01 9.31 7.70
C ASP A 123 2.18 8.57 7.02
N ALA A 124 1.98 7.86 5.91
CA ALA A 124 3.00 6.98 5.34
C ALA A 124 4.30 7.73 4.97
N LEU A 125 4.19 8.88 4.30
CA LEU A 125 5.36 9.65 3.85
C LEU A 125 6.16 10.23 5.04
N ASP A 126 5.45 10.74 6.05
CA ASP A 126 6.02 11.18 7.32
C ASP A 126 6.75 10.07 8.08
N ALA A 127 6.22 8.85 8.01
CA ALA A 127 6.84 7.67 8.57
C ALA A 127 8.08 7.22 7.76
N GLY A 128 8.33 7.79 6.57
CA GLY A 128 9.46 7.44 5.72
C GLY A 128 9.18 6.32 4.72
N ALA A 129 7.90 5.91 4.56
CA ALA A 129 7.52 5.02 3.46
C ALA A 129 7.87 5.68 2.12
N PHE A 130 8.09 4.84 1.11
CA PHE A 130 8.39 5.32 -0.23
C PHE A 130 7.14 5.88 -0.91
N GLY A 131 6.00 5.19 -0.77
CA GLY A 131 4.75 5.59 -1.42
C GLY A 131 3.54 5.53 -0.49
N GLN A 132 2.72 6.57 -0.51
CA GLN A 132 1.38 6.57 0.06
C GLN A 132 0.37 6.36 -1.06
N MET A 133 -0.54 5.40 -0.87
CA MET A 133 -1.57 5.08 -1.84
C MET A 133 -2.87 5.80 -1.52
N GLN A 134 -3.45 6.48 -2.51
CA GLN A 134 -4.71 7.19 -2.38
C GLN A 134 -5.66 6.79 -3.50
N LYS A 135 -6.93 6.59 -3.16
CA LYS A 135 -7.98 6.32 -4.14
C LYS A 135 -8.57 7.65 -4.60
N GLY A 136 -8.42 7.97 -5.88
CA GLY A 136 -9.09 9.08 -6.55
C GLY A 136 -10.13 8.60 -7.56
N ASP A 137 -10.75 9.54 -8.26
CA ASP A 137 -11.80 9.24 -9.25
C ASP A 137 -11.28 8.44 -10.45
N ALA A 138 -10.01 8.64 -10.83
CA ALA A 138 -9.35 7.96 -11.94
C ALA A 138 -8.64 6.63 -11.52
N GLY A 139 -8.79 6.22 -10.26
CA GLY A 139 -8.15 5.03 -9.70
C GLY A 139 -7.13 5.35 -8.60
N TRP A 140 -6.16 4.44 -8.40
CA TRP A 140 -5.13 4.60 -7.38
C TRP A 140 -3.99 5.49 -7.87
N THR A 141 -3.67 6.49 -7.04
CA THR A 141 -2.50 7.37 -7.16
C THR A 141 -1.49 7.00 -6.08
N ILE A 142 -0.20 7.11 -6.40
CA ILE A 142 0.89 6.98 -5.43
C ILE A 142 1.51 8.35 -5.23
N LEU A 143 1.41 8.86 -4.01
CA LEU A 143 2.25 9.98 -3.57
C LEU A 143 3.62 9.42 -3.23
N VAL A 144 4.66 9.87 -3.92
CA VAL A 144 6.03 9.39 -3.72
C VAL A 144 6.78 10.32 -2.78
N ASN A 145 7.49 9.75 -1.81
CA ASN A 145 8.24 10.50 -0.82
C ASN A 145 9.54 11.07 -1.42
N GLY A 146 9.53 12.37 -1.71
CA GLY A 146 10.66 13.11 -2.28
C GLY A 146 11.92 13.07 -1.43
N LYS A 147 11.81 12.88 -0.11
CA LYS A 147 12.96 12.81 0.80
C LYS A 147 13.76 11.51 0.67
N VAL A 148 13.14 10.44 0.20
CA VAL A 148 13.76 9.12 0.10
C VAL A 148 13.77 8.54 -1.31
N LYS A 149 13.06 9.15 -2.27
CA LYS A 149 12.91 8.59 -3.63
C LYS A 149 14.25 8.28 -4.30
N ASP A 150 15.24 9.17 -4.15
CA ASP A 150 16.54 9.05 -4.80
C ASP A 150 17.44 7.98 -4.15
N GLN A 151 17.02 7.41 -3.01
CA GLN A 151 17.69 6.29 -2.37
C GLN A 151 17.27 4.94 -2.98
N TYR A 152 16.21 4.94 -3.78
CA TYR A 152 15.72 3.79 -4.52
C TYR A 152 15.99 3.99 -6.02
N SER A 153 16.43 2.94 -6.70
CA SER A 153 16.66 2.96 -8.15
C SER A 153 15.33 2.78 -8.92
N ILE A 154 14.32 3.60 -8.59
CA ILE A 154 12.98 3.53 -9.17
C ILE A 154 12.76 4.78 -10.02
N ALA A 155 12.54 4.58 -11.32
CA ALA A 155 12.20 5.67 -12.23
C ALA A 155 10.74 6.08 -12.01
N ILE A 156 10.52 7.35 -11.66
CA ILE A 156 9.18 7.92 -11.55
C ILE A 156 8.84 8.53 -12.91
N PRO A 157 7.79 8.08 -13.60
CA PRO A 157 7.42 8.64 -14.90
C PRO A 157 7.02 10.11 -14.79
N ASP A 158 7.73 10.99 -15.49
CA ASP A 158 7.41 12.43 -15.54
C ASP A 158 6.03 12.67 -16.19
N GLY A 159 5.31 13.67 -15.68
CA GLY A 159 4.01 14.10 -16.24
C GLY A 159 2.86 13.13 -16.03
N ASN A 160 3.04 12.08 -15.22
CA ASN A 160 2.00 11.11 -14.89
C ASN A 160 1.29 11.52 -13.60
N ASP A 161 0.01 11.87 -13.70
CA ASP A 161 -0.84 12.27 -12.58
C ASP A 161 -1.07 11.17 -11.53
N ARG A 162 -0.72 9.91 -11.85
CA ARG A 162 -0.75 8.78 -10.91
C ARG A 162 0.46 8.73 -9.98
N PHE A 163 1.54 9.46 -10.27
CA PHE A 163 2.77 9.44 -9.47
C PHE A 163 3.18 10.85 -9.07
N LEU A 164 2.80 11.27 -7.87
CA LEU A 164 2.98 12.65 -7.41
C LEU A 164 4.10 12.71 -6.37
N VAL A 165 5.21 13.35 -6.70
CA VAL A 165 6.32 13.53 -5.75
C VAL A 165 5.95 14.60 -4.71
N GLN A 166 6.05 14.25 -3.43
CA GLN A 166 5.82 15.12 -2.28
C GLN A 166 7.15 15.41 -1.57
N ASN A 167 7.49 16.69 -1.39
CA ASN A 167 8.76 17.13 -0.78
C ASN A 167 8.65 17.39 0.72
#